data_AF-A0A3L7TP63-F1
#
_entry.id   AF-A0A3L7TP63-F1
#
_cell.length_a   1.000
_cell.length_b   1.000
_cell.length_c   1.000
_cell.angle_alpha   90.00
_cell.angle_beta   90.00
_cell.angle_gamma   90.00
#
_symmetry.space_group_name_H-M   'P 1'
#
loop_
_entity.id
_entity.type
_entity.pdbx_description
1 polymer ?
#
loop_
_entity_poly.entity_id
_entity_poly.type
_entity_poly.pdbx_seq_one_letter_code
_entity_poly.pdbx_strand_id
1 'polypeptide(L)'
;MSRSCYRSQMRGLPIPTDPWKWLKNRTLPLLFVLVALLAFHPFFVDGEGRPTTAFPALFAFVPLLGLFALTSWKRAVPLVALFAGAVVWAGVGYGFDINAIAKSPLEIMLFVYYMYAALLLGVTLLRSSAELDDRVYGGFVVYLLVAVGFSTLHRHISAVDPSAYWSTVHAHSELLEWDEALYFSMVTITTLGF
;
A
#
# COMPACT_ATOMS: atom_id res chain seq x y z
N MET A 1 -6.54 13.12 49.62
CA MET A 1 -5.80 11.91 49.24
C MET A 1 -6.80 10.82 48.85
N SER A 2 -7.08 10.62 47.56
CA SER A 2 -7.95 9.55 47.06
C SER A 2 -7.29 8.94 45.82
N ARG A 3 -6.41 7.95 46.04
CA ARG A 3 -5.71 7.19 45.00
C ARG A 3 -6.40 5.85 44.70
N SER A 4 -7.70 5.74 44.94
CA SER A 4 -8.41 4.44 44.87
C SER A 4 -9.21 4.19 43.58
N CYS A 5 -9.26 5.14 42.63
CA CYS A 5 -10.16 5.05 41.48
C CYS A 5 -9.45 4.84 40.11
N TYR A 6 -8.24 4.29 40.09
CA TYR A 6 -7.49 4.06 38.83
C TYR A 6 -7.05 2.61 38.60
N ARG A 7 -7.43 1.67 39.48
CA ARG A 7 -6.86 0.31 39.48
C ARG A 7 -7.75 -0.79 38.90
N SER A 8 -8.94 -0.48 38.40
CA SER A 8 -9.91 -1.50 37.92
C SER A 8 -10.10 -1.58 36.41
N GLN A 9 -9.42 -0.75 35.61
CA GLN A 9 -9.62 -0.68 34.15
C GLN A 9 -8.49 -1.34 33.34
N MET A 10 -7.85 -2.37 33.90
CA MET A 10 -6.95 -3.29 33.19
C MET A 10 -7.37 -4.75 33.41
N ARG A 11 -8.68 -5.03 33.42
CA ARG A 11 -9.18 -6.40 33.28
C ARG A 11 -9.35 -6.67 31.78
N GLY A 12 -8.46 -7.54 31.30
CA GLY A 12 -8.50 -8.29 30.05
C GLY A 12 -9.39 -7.70 28.96
N LEU A 13 -8.76 -7.13 27.92
CA LEU A 13 -9.38 -7.07 26.61
C LEU A 13 -9.87 -8.49 26.31
N PRO A 14 -11.20 -8.74 26.26
CA PRO A 14 -11.69 -10.04 25.85
C PRO A 14 -11.24 -10.19 24.41
N ILE A 15 -10.26 -11.07 24.17
CA ILE A 15 -9.89 -11.48 22.81
C ILE A 15 -11.20 -11.96 22.20
N PRO A 16 -11.76 -11.26 21.19
CA PRO A 16 -13.04 -11.63 20.64
C PRO A 16 -12.85 -12.98 19.95
N THR A 17 -13.39 -14.05 20.54
CA THR A 17 -13.33 -15.42 20.04
C THR A 17 -14.21 -15.65 18.81
N ASP A 18 -14.97 -14.65 18.38
CA ASP A 18 -15.83 -14.70 17.19
C ASP A 18 -15.11 -14.06 15.98
N PRO A 19 -14.67 -14.85 14.98
CA PRO A 19 -14.06 -14.32 13.76
C PRO A 19 -14.98 -13.36 12.99
N TRP A 20 -16.30 -13.47 13.22
CA TRP A 20 -17.31 -12.63 12.60
C TRP A 20 -17.36 -11.19 13.15
N LYS A 21 -16.95 -10.98 14.41
CA LYS A 21 -16.79 -9.61 14.95
C LYS A 21 -15.55 -8.94 14.38
N TRP A 22 -14.51 -9.71 14.07
CA TRP A 22 -13.30 -9.26 13.38
C TRP A 22 -13.59 -8.80 11.95
N LEU A 23 -14.43 -9.53 11.22
CA LEU A 23 -14.94 -9.13 9.89
C LEU A 23 -15.87 -7.90 9.92
N LYS A 24 -16.38 -7.51 11.10
CA LYS A 24 -17.23 -6.34 11.26
C LYS A 24 -16.43 -5.03 11.24
N ASN A 25 -15.14 -5.08 11.60
CA ASN A 25 -14.19 -3.99 11.46
C ASN A 25 -13.78 -3.87 9.99
N ARG A 26 -14.27 -2.83 9.32
CA ARG A 26 -14.18 -2.68 7.85
C ARG A 26 -12.74 -2.50 7.33
N THR A 27 -11.83 -2.08 8.20
CA THR A 27 -10.40 -1.85 7.89
C THR A 27 -9.54 -3.10 8.04
N LEU A 28 -10.00 -4.10 8.80
CA LEU A 28 -9.23 -5.29 9.12
C LEU A 28 -9.00 -6.23 7.91
N PRO A 29 -10.01 -6.50 7.06
CA PRO A 29 -9.80 -7.28 5.83
C PRO A 29 -8.80 -6.60 4.89
N LEU A 30 -8.83 -5.28 4.83
CA LEU A 30 -7.91 -4.50 4.01
C LEU A 30 -6.48 -4.60 4.50
N LEU A 31 -6.28 -4.45 5.81
CA LEU A 31 -4.97 -4.65 6.43
C LEU A 31 -4.47 -6.08 6.20
N PHE A 32 -5.35 -7.08 6.38
CA PHE A 32 -4.99 -8.47 6.17
C PHE A 32 -4.59 -8.74 4.72
N VAL A 33 -5.31 -8.18 3.74
CA VAL A 33 -4.94 -8.29 2.32
C VAL A 33 -3.61 -7.58 2.04
N LEU A 34 -3.39 -6.38 2.57
CA LEU A 34 -2.11 -5.66 2.41
C LEU A 34 -0.94 -6.46 2.98
N VAL A 35 -1.07 -6.93 4.22
CA VAL A 35 -0.03 -7.70 4.91
C VAL A 35 0.18 -9.05 4.23
N ALA A 36 -0.88 -9.74 3.82
CA ALA A 36 -0.75 -10.97 3.06
C ALA A 36 -0.03 -10.72 1.73
N LEU A 37 -0.36 -9.65 1.02
CA LEU A 37 0.24 -9.36 -0.28
C LEU A 37 1.72 -8.97 -0.16
N LEU A 38 2.10 -8.29 0.92
CA LEU A 38 3.49 -8.07 1.34
C LEU A 38 4.20 -9.39 1.70
N ALA A 39 3.58 -10.23 2.54
CA ALA A 39 4.17 -11.48 3.02
C ALA A 39 4.28 -12.56 1.93
N PHE A 40 3.38 -12.54 0.96
CA PHE A 40 3.38 -13.46 -0.18
C PHE A 40 4.19 -12.93 -1.37
N HIS A 41 4.73 -11.69 -1.31
CA HIS A 41 5.66 -11.17 -2.31
C HIS A 41 6.73 -12.18 -2.77
N PRO A 42 7.49 -12.86 -1.88
CA PRO A 42 8.55 -13.79 -2.30
C PRO A 42 8.03 -15.03 -3.07
N PHE A 43 6.73 -15.33 -3.02
CA PHE A 43 6.14 -16.44 -3.76
C PHE A 43 5.71 -16.07 -5.19
N PHE A 44 5.71 -14.78 -5.54
CA PHE A 44 5.37 -14.29 -6.88
C PHE A 44 6.59 -13.89 -7.71
N VAL A 45 7.78 -14.19 -7.20
CA VAL A 45 9.07 -14.04 -7.85
C VAL A 45 9.37 -15.35 -8.57
N ASP A 46 9.51 -15.32 -9.89
CA ASP A 46 9.87 -16.51 -10.68
C ASP A 46 11.31 -16.97 -10.33
N GLY A 47 11.68 -18.20 -10.71
CA GLY A 47 13.00 -18.79 -10.41
C GLY A 47 14.23 -18.01 -10.93
N GLU A 48 14.02 -16.94 -11.70
CA GLU A 48 15.05 -15.96 -12.14
C GLU A 48 15.05 -14.65 -11.33
N GLY A 49 14.28 -14.53 -10.24
CA GLY A 49 14.20 -13.29 -9.45
C GLY A 49 13.25 -12.23 -10.02
N ARG A 50 12.59 -12.51 -11.16
CA ARG A 50 11.71 -11.52 -11.82
C ARG A 50 10.28 -11.59 -11.29
N PRO A 51 9.63 -10.46 -10.99
CA PRO A 51 8.23 -10.45 -10.59
C PRO A 51 7.33 -10.86 -11.77
N THR A 52 6.45 -11.83 -11.53
CA THR A 52 5.42 -12.24 -12.50
C THR A 52 4.52 -11.07 -12.89
N THR A 53 4.05 -11.02 -14.15
CA THR A 53 3.17 -9.94 -14.67
C THR A 53 1.85 -9.78 -13.91
N ALA A 54 1.42 -10.81 -13.17
CA ALA A 54 0.25 -10.77 -12.30
C ALA A 54 0.45 -9.92 -11.04
N PHE A 55 1.70 -9.73 -10.60
CA PHE A 55 2.03 -9.13 -9.33
C PHE A 55 1.77 -7.61 -9.24
N PRO A 56 2.17 -6.78 -10.23
CA PRO A 56 1.85 -5.35 -10.23
C PRO A 56 0.34 -5.11 -10.35
N ALA A 57 -0.36 -5.95 -11.11
CA ALA A 57 -1.81 -5.87 -11.27
C ALA A 57 -2.52 -6.15 -9.93
N LEU A 58 -2.08 -7.17 -9.18
CA LEU A 58 -2.64 -7.51 -7.87
C LEU A 58 -2.40 -6.39 -6.84
N PHE A 59 -1.21 -5.78 -6.85
CA PHE A 59 -0.92 -4.61 -6.01
C PHE A 59 -1.82 -3.42 -6.34
N ALA A 60 -2.03 -3.14 -7.62
CA ALA A 60 -2.91 -2.06 -8.07
C ALA A 60 -4.39 -2.30 -7.70
N PHE A 61 -4.81 -3.55 -7.45
CA PHE A 61 -6.17 -3.86 -6.96
C PHE A 61 -6.38 -3.55 -5.47
N VAL A 62 -5.32 -3.47 -4.67
CA VAL A 62 -5.40 -3.32 -3.21
C VAL A 62 -6.18 -2.07 -2.78
N PRO A 63 -5.97 -0.86 -3.36
CA PRO A 63 -6.68 0.33 -2.92
C PRO A 63 -8.18 0.29 -3.28
N LEU A 64 -8.57 -0.45 -4.33
CA LEU A 64 -9.98 -0.67 -4.67
C LEU A 64 -10.72 -1.45 -3.58
N LEU A 65 -10.11 -2.51 -3.05
CA LEU A 65 -10.69 -3.30 -1.96
C LEU A 65 -10.85 -2.44 -0.71
N GLY A 66 -9.88 -1.59 -0.42
CA GLY A 66 -9.93 -0.72 0.75
C GLY A 66 -11.01 0.34 0.68
N LEU A 67 -11.24 0.87 -0.51
CA LEU A 67 -12.27 1.87 -0.72
C LEU A 67 -13.69 1.28 -0.73
N PHE A 68 -13.85 0.08 -1.29
CA PHE A 68 -15.12 -0.66 -1.25
C PHE A 68 -15.55 -0.96 0.18
N ALA A 69 -14.59 -1.26 1.07
CA ALA A 69 -14.89 -1.55 2.47
C ALA A 69 -15.24 -0.28 3.28
N LEU A 70 -14.66 0.89 2.95
CA LEU A 70 -14.76 2.09 3.81
C LEU A 70 -15.60 3.25 3.27
N THR A 71 -15.88 3.34 1.97
CA THR A 71 -16.36 4.59 1.36
C THR A 71 -17.62 4.42 0.50
N SER A 72 -18.39 5.50 0.36
CA SER A 72 -19.57 5.54 -0.51
C SER A 72 -19.21 5.44 -2.00
N TRP A 73 -20.01 4.69 -2.76
CA TRP A 73 -19.81 4.40 -4.19
C TRP A 73 -19.39 5.61 -5.03
N LYS A 74 -19.98 6.78 -4.76
CA LYS A 74 -19.71 8.03 -5.50
C LYS A 74 -18.24 8.49 -5.45
N ARG A 75 -17.52 8.19 -4.36
CA ARG A 75 -16.09 8.52 -4.23
C ARG A 75 -15.18 7.40 -4.76
N ALA A 76 -15.72 6.21 -5.01
CA ALA A 76 -14.99 5.09 -5.59
C ALA A 76 -14.87 5.17 -7.11
N VAL A 77 -15.84 5.79 -7.79
CA VAL A 77 -15.86 5.95 -9.25
C VAL A 77 -14.52 6.47 -9.83
N PRO A 78 -13.92 7.58 -9.35
CA PRO A 78 -12.67 8.08 -9.93
C PRO A 78 -11.50 7.08 -9.76
N LEU A 79 -11.42 6.36 -8.65
CA LEU A 79 -10.40 5.35 -8.41
C LEU A 79 -10.57 4.12 -9.31
N VAL A 80 -11.82 3.65 -9.48
CA VAL A 80 -12.14 2.56 -10.40
C VAL A 80 -11.80 2.95 -11.84
N ALA A 81 -12.14 4.19 -12.24
CA ALA A 81 -11.82 4.70 -13.57
C ALA A 81 -10.30 4.82 -13.81
N LEU A 82 -9.55 5.34 -12.82
CA LEU A 82 -8.09 5.41 -12.89
C LEU A 82 -7.46 4.01 -12.99
N PHE A 83 -7.94 3.06 -12.18
CA PHE A 83 -7.44 1.69 -12.20
C PHE A 83 -7.73 1.01 -13.56
N ALA A 84 -8.97 1.07 -14.04
CA ALA A 84 -9.33 0.49 -15.33
C ALA A 84 -8.54 1.14 -16.48
N GLY A 85 -8.37 2.46 -16.44
CA GLY A 85 -7.54 3.21 -17.38
C GLY A 85 -6.07 2.76 -17.35
N ALA A 86 -5.50 2.56 -16.15
CA ALA A 86 -4.14 2.07 -15.95
C ALA A 86 -3.96 0.68 -16.57
N VAL A 87 -4.87 -0.25 -16.30
CA VAL A 87 -4.78 -1.63 -16.81
C VAL A 87 -4.90 -1.66 -18.32
N VAL A 88 -5.84 -0.92 -18.90
CA VAL A 88 -6.00 -0.85 -20.36
C VAL A 88 -4.77 -0.21 -21.01
N TRP A 89 -4.23 0.86 -20.43
CA TRP A 89 -3.04 1.52 -20.96
C TRP A 89 -1.78 0.64 -20.82
N ALA A 90 -1.63 -0.09 -19.72
CA ALA A 90 -0.55 -1.05 -19.53
C ALA A 90 -0.60 -2.18 -20.58
N GLY A 91 -1.79 -2.73 -20.84
CA GLY A 91 -1.97 -3.81 -21.82
C GLY A 91 -1.78 -3.35 -23.26
N VAL A 92 -2.43 -2.25 -23.66
CA VAL A 92 -2.39 -1.76 -25.05
C VAL A 92 -1.09 -1.03 -25.37
N GLY A 93 -0.59 -0.22 -24.44
CA GLY A 93 0.59 0.63 -24.66
C GLY A 93 1.91 -0.10 -24.48
N TYR A 94 1.98 -1.05 -23.55
CA TYR A 94 3.25 -1.64 -23.11
C TYR A 94 3.25 -3.17 -23.09
N GLY A 95 2.13 -3.83 -23.45
CA GLY A 95 2.05 -5.30 -23.46
C GLY A 95 2.34 -5.96 -22.10
N PHE A 96 2.14 -5.22 -21.00
CA PHE A 96 2.55 -5.62 -19.64
C PHE A 96 4.06 -5.84 -19.43
N ASP A 97 4.92 -5.24 -20.27
CA ASP A 97 6.36 -5.19 -19.99
C ASP A 97 6.63 -4.30 -18.77
N ILE A 98 7.08 -4.93 -17.69
CA ILE A 98 7.33 -4.29 -16.39
C ILE A 98 8.40 -3.19 -16.48
N ASN A 99 9.43 -3.38 -17.31
CA ASN A 99 10.51 -2.42 -17.47
C ASN A 99 10.07 -1.22 -18.31
N ALA A 100 9.28 -1.48 -19.36
CA ALA A 100 8.69 -0.41 -20.17
C ALA A 100 7.69 0.42 -19.35
N ILE A 101 6.87 -0.24 -18.54
CA ILE A 101 5.94 0.41 -17.61
C ILE A 101 6.70 1.26 -16.59
N ALA A 102 7.79 0.74 -16.01
CA ALA A 102 8.61 1.46 -15.03
C ALA A 102 9.10 2.82 -15.56
N LYS A 103 9.45 2.90 -16.85
CA LYS A 103 9.92 4.13 -17.52
C LYS A 103 8.79 5.05 -18.01
N SER A 104 7.55 4.58 -17.93
CA SER A 104 6.40 5.27 -18.52
C SER A 104 5.73 6.25 -17.55
N PRO A 105 4.92 7.21 -18.07
CA PRO A 105 4.06 8.05 -17.23
C PRO A 105 3.02 7.26 -16.42
N LEU A 106 2.82 5.96 -16.70
CA LEU A 106 1.88 5.11 -16.00
C LEU A 106 2.25 4.96 -14.51
N GLU A 107 3.54 4.90 -14.17
CA GLU A 107 3.99 4.83 -12.78
C GLU A 107 3.69 6.13 -12.00
N ILE A 108 3.77 7.30 -12.66
CA ILE A 108 3.35 8.58 -12.07
C ILE A 108 1.84 8.56 -11.82
N MET A 109 1.07 8.01 -12.75
CA MET A 109 -0.37 7.86 -12.58
C MET A 109 -0.71 6.89 -11.43
N LEU A 110 0.04 5.79 -11.29
CA LEU A 110 -0.08 4.85 -10.17
C LEU A 110 0.26 5.52 -8.83
N PHE A 111 1.31 6.34 -8.78
CA PHE A 111 1.62 7.16 -7.60
C PHE A 111 0.43 8.04 -7.20
N VAL A 112 -0.14 8.78 -8.15
CA VAL A 112 -1.32 9.64 -7.92
C VAL A 112 -2.50 8.81 -7.45
N TYR A 113 -2.71 7.63 -8.02
CA TYR A 113 -3.76 6.68 -7.63
C TYR A 113 -3.62 6.25 -6.16
N TYR A 114 -2.43 5.82 -5.73
CA TYR A 114 -2.17 5.44 -4.33
C TYR A 114 -2.32 6.62 -3.37
N MET A 115 -1.78 7.79 -3.73
CA MET A 115 -1.88 9.00 -2.91
C MET A 115 -3.33 9.48 -2.77
N TYR A 116 -4.10 9.43 -3.86
CA TYR A 116 -5.51 9.77 -3.83
C TYR A 116 -6.31 8.80 -2.94
N ALA A 117 -6.04 7.49 -3.03
CA ALA A 117 -6.65 6.49 -2.15
C ALA A 117 -6.28 6.72 -0.68
N ALA A 118 -5.00 6.98 -0.38
CA ALA A 118 -4.52 7.27 0.97
C ALA A 118 -5.19 8.52 1.56
N LEU A 119 -5.31 9.59 0.80
CA LEU A 119 -5.98 10.82 1.22
C LEU A 119 -7.48 10.61 1.47
N LEU A 120 -8.18 9.92 0.57
CA LEU A 120 -9.59 9.62 0.75
C LEU A 120 -9.84 8.76 2.00
N LEU A 121 -9.03 7.73 2.21
CA LEU A 121 -9.11 6.90 3.40
C LEU A 121 -8.77 7.70 4.66
N GLY A 122 -7.69 8.48 4.65
CA GLY A 122 -7.29 9.35 5.76
C GLY A 122 -8.39 10.33 6.17
N VAL A 123 -8.97 11.07 5.21
CA VAL A 123 -10.10 11.98 5.46
C VAL A 123 -11.32 11.23 6.00
N THR A 124 -11.60 10.03 5.48
CA THR A 124 -12.73 9.22 5.94
C THR A 124 -12.52 8.75 7.39
N LEU A 125 -11.31 8.33 7.74
CA LEU A 125 -10.95 7.91 9.09
C LEU A 125 -10.98 9.06 10.10
N LEU A 126 -10.51 10.25 9.72
CA LEU A 126 -10.55 11.44 10.57
C LEU A 126 -11.98 11.94 10.83
N ARG A 127 -12.90 11.75 9.87
CA ARG A 127 -14.30 12.17 9.99
C ARG A 127 -15.20 11.13 10.66
N SER A 128 -14.81 9.86 10.70
CA SER A 128 -15.67 8.82 11.26
C SER A 128 -15.60 8.81 12.80
N SER A 129 -16.73 8.59 13.44
CA SER A 129 -16.81 8.27 14.87
C SER A 129 -16.52 6.78 15.13
N ALA A 130 -15.68 6.15 14.30
CA ALA A 130 -15.35 4.74 14.43
C ALA A 130 -14.60 4.46 15.75
N GLU A 131 -14.73 3.22 16.22
CA GLU A 131 -14.04 2.73 17.41
C GLU A 131 -12.52 2.91 17.27
N LEU A 132 -11.82 3.01 18.40
CA LEU A 132 -10.40 3.36 18.45
C LEU A 132 -9.53 2.36 17.65
N ASP A 133 -9.91 1.07 17.68
CA ASP A 133 -9.23 0.00 16.94
C ASP A 133 -9.33 0.19 15.42
N ASP A 134 -10.51 0.56 14.90
CA ASP A 134 -10.72 0.82 13.47
C ASP A 134 -9.84 1.96 12.95
N ARG A 135 -9.56 2.97 13.79
CA ARG A 135 -8.69 4.10 13.46
C ARG A 135 -7.22 3.70 13.40
N VAL A 136 -6.78 2.83 14.32
CA VAL A 136 -5.40 2.32 14.33
C VAL A 136 -5.13 1.48 13.08
N TYR A 137 -6.01 0.51 12.76
CA TYR A 137 -5.87 -0.30 11.55
C TYR A 137 -5.99 0.53 10.26
N GLY A 138 -6.89 1.51 10.23
CA GLY A 138 -6.99 2.45 9.11
C GLY A 138 -5.73 3.30 8.94
N GLY A 139 -5.09 3.71 10.04
CA GLY A 139 -3.82 4.43 10.02
C GLY A 139 -2.70 3.60 9.39
N PHE A 140 -2.58 2.32 9.76
CA PHE A 140 -1.62 1.40 9.15
C PHE A 140 -1.85 1.22 7.64
N VAL A 141 -3.11 1.10 7.22
CA VAL A 141 -3.46 1.03 5.79
C VAL A 141 -3.01 2.29 5.06
N VAL A 142 -3.32 3.48 5.60
CA VAL A 142 -2.92 4.75 4.97
C VAL A 142 -1.41 4.84 4.88
N TYR A 143 -0.69 4.47 5.94
CA TYR A 143 0.77 4.40 5.95
C TYR A 143 1.31 3.48 4.84
N LEU A 144 0.77 2.26 4.72
CA LEU A 144 1.19 1.31 3.68
C LEU A 144 0.86 1.81 2.27
N LEU A 145 -0.29 2.45 2.06
CA LEU A 145 -0.63 3.03 0.75
C LEU A 145 0.33 4.16 0.36
N VAL A 146 0.72 4.99 1.31
CA VAL A 146 1.73 6.04 1.07
C VAL A 146 3.09 5.41 0.75
N ALA A 147 3.50 4.37 1.49
CA ALA A 147 4.74 3.65 1.21
C ALA A 147 4.74 3.02 -0.19
N VAL A 148 3.66 2.36 -0.58
CA VAL A 148 3.51 1.78 -1.93
C VAL A 148 3.48 2.87 -3.01
N GLY A 149 2.83 4.00 -2.76
CA GLY A 149 2.87 5.14 -3.66
C GLY A 149 4.30 5.63 -3.88
N PHE A 150 5.05 5.92 -2.81
CA PHE A 150 6.45 6.33 -2.97
C PHE A 150 7.32 5.25 -3.63
N SER A 151 7.00 3.97 -3.44
CA SER A 151 7.69 2.86 -4.12
C SER A 151 7.54 2.95 -5.64
N THR A 152 6.32 3.18 -6.16
CA THR A 152 6.12 3.36 -7.61
C THR A 152 6.89 4.56 -8.14
N LEU A 153 6.96 5.64 -7.36
CA LEU A 153 7.69 6.85 -7.75
C LEU A 153 9.21 6.63 -7.76
N HIS A 154 9.78 6.01 -6.72
CA HIS A 154 11.21 5.73 -6.63
C HIS A 154 11.66 4.76 -7.72
N ARG A 155 10.85 3.73 -7.98
CA ARG A 155 11.09 2.82 -9.10
C ARG A 155 11.07 3.55 -10.43
N HIS A 156 10.09 4.43 -10.66
CA HIS A 156 10.04 5.27 -11.87
C HIS A 156 11.29 6.14 -12.04
N ILE A 157 11.70 6.83 -10.98
CA ILE A 157 12.91 7.66 -10.98
C ILE A 157 14.14 6.82 -11.34
N SER A 158 14.33 5.67 -10.70
CA SER A 158 15.46 4.77 -10.99
C SER A 158 15.44 4.20 -12.41
N ALA A 159 14.25 4.01 -12.98
CA ALA A 159 14.09 3.50 -14.34
C ALA A 159 14.39 4.57 -15.41
N VAL A 160 14.04 5.83 -15.14
CA VAL A 160 14.30 6.97 -16.02
C VAL A 160 15.76 7.42 -15.92
N ASP A 161 16.29 7.50 -14.71
CA ASP A 161 17.67 7.86 -14.43
C ASP A 161 18.33 6.79 -13.56
N PRO A 162 19.08 5.86 -14.19
CA PRO A 162 19.79 4.81 -13.46
C PRO A 162 20.80 5.35 -12.45
N SER A 163 21.28 6.59 -12.61
CA SER A 163 22.25 7.21 -11.69
C SER A 163 21.63 7.81 -10.43
N ALA A 164 20.28 7.82 -10.34
CA ALA A 164 19.56 8.42 -9.22
C ALA A 164 19.78 7.68 -7.88
N TYR A 165 20.12 6.38 -7.95
CA TYR A 165 20.34 5.54 -6.78
C TYR A 165 21.66 4.78 -6.90
N TRP A 166 22.34 4.65 -5.76
CA TRP A 166 23.63 3.97 -5.67
C TRP A 166 23.57 2.88 -4.61
N SER A 167 23.83 1.63 -5.00
CA SER A 167 23.92 0.50 -4.08
C SER A 167 25.27 0.51 -3.37
N THR A 168 25.28 0.63 -2.05
CA THR A 168 26.51 0.53 -1.24
C THR A 168 27.00 -0.91 -1.13
N VAL A 169 26.11 -1.90 -1.31
CA VAL A 169 26.43 -3.34 -1.27
C VAL A 169 27.06 -3.78 -2.58
N HIS A 170 26.47 -3.37 -3.72
CA HIS A 170 26.92 -3.78 -5.05
C HIS A 170 27.85 -2.77 -5.73
N ALA A 171 28.10 -1.61 -5.12
CA ALA A 171 29.02 -0.56 -5.56
C ALA A 171 28.81 -0.10 -7.02
N HIS A 172 27.56 -0.05 -7.46
CA HIS A 172 27.18 0.49 -8.77
C HIS A 172 25.79 1.13 -8.72
N SER A 173 25.47 1.87 -9.79
CA SER A 173 24.15 2.44 -10.03
C SER A 173 23.18 1.34 -10.43
N GLU A 174 22.07 1.20 -9.72
CA GLU A 174 21.16 0.06 -9.86
C GLU A 174 19.72 0.52 -10.06
N LEU A 175 18.98 -0.22 -10.88
CA LEU A 175 17.54 -0.05 -11.02
C LEU A 175 16.90 -0.59 -9.74
N LEU A 176 16.11 0.23 -9.03
CA LEU A 176 15.44 -0.27 -7.84
C LEU A 176 14.39 -1.29 -8.25
N GLU A 177 14.59 -2.52 -7.79
CA GLU A 177 13.55 -3.53 -7.85
C GLU A 177 12.40 -3.14 -6.90
N TRP A 178 11.26 -3.82 -7.04
CA TRP A 178 10.03 -3.41 -6.36
C TRP A 178 10.15 -3.48 -4.83
N ASP A 179 10.78 -4.53 -4.32
CA ASP A 179 11.04 -4.75 -2.91
C ASP A 179 12.04 -3.72 -2.34
N GLU A 180 13.08 -3.38 -3.10
CA GLU A 180 14.04 -2.35 -2.72
C GLU A 180 13.39 -0.96 -2.66
N ALA A 181 12.59 -0.61 -3.66
CA ALA A 181 11.82 0.64 -3.69
C ALA A 181 10.83 0.73 -2.53
N LEU A 182 10.20 -0.38 -2.18
CA LEU A 182 9.24 -0.44 -1.07
C LEU A 182 9.96 -0.31 0.28
N TYR A 183 11.06 -1.03 0.46
CA TYR A 183 11.92 -0.92 1.63
C TYR A 183 12.40 0.52 1.81
N PHE A 184 12.97 1.11 0.76
CA PHE A 184 13.45 2.49 0.76
C PHE A 184 12.34 3.47 1.17
N SER A 185 11.14 3.33 0.58
CA SER A 185 9.98 4.16 0.93
C SER A 185 9.60 4.06 2.40
N MET A 186 9.54 2.84 2.96
CA MET A 186 9.18 2.65 4.37
C MET A 186 10.20 3.27 5.32
N VAL A 187 11.49 3.13 5.02
CA VAL A 187 12.61 3.72 5.78
C VAL A 187 12.55 5.25 5.72
N THR A 188 12.31 5.82 4.53
CA THR A 188 12.22 7.27 4.36
C THR A 188 11.03 7.86 5.12
N ILE A 189 9.84 7.25 5.02
CA ILE A 189 8.64 7.73 5.73
C ILE A 189 8.81 7.61 7.24
N THR A 190 9.53 6.60 7.72
CA THR A 190 9.84 6.42 9.15
C THR A 190 11.00 7.29 9.62
N THR A 191 11.59 8.11 8.74
CA THR A 191 12.71 9.02 9.01
C THR A 191 13.96 8.30 9.54
N LEU A 192 14.08 7.00 9.29
CA LEU A 192 15.28 6.26 9.64
C LEU A 192 16.46 6.77 8.79
N GLY A 193 16.26 6.84 7.46
CA GLY A 193 17.30 7.20 6.49
C GLY A 193 18.45 6.18 6.47
N PHE A 194 18.83 5.72 5.28
CA PHE A 194 20.01 4.86 5.10
C PHE A 194 20.95 5.48 4.07
#